data_AF-A0A1Q7V2U0-F1
#
_entry.id   AF-A0A1Q7V2U0-F1
#
_cell.length_a   1.000
_cell.length_b   1.000
_cell.length_c   1.000
_cell.angle_alpha   90.00
_cell.angle_beta   90.00
_cell.angle_gamma   90.00
#
_symmetry.space_group_name_H-M   'P 1'
#
loop_
_entity.id
_entity.type
_entity.pdbx_description
1 polymer ?
#
loop_
_entity_poly.entity_id
_entity_poly.type
_entity_poly.pdbx_seq_one_letter_code
_entity_poly.pdbx_strand_id
1 'polypeptide(L)'
;MVAHVTLDDRLSILRAGDRFRNWNSLDDQRVCSVCERKFKGRQIEIRRFSSGRYTVHCPTLGCPSGPHQWLYPRAALVSGMAKPNCWGANKQAARREAESMPQARRHRV
;
A
#
# COMPACT_ATOMS: atom_id res chain seq x y z
N MET A 1 0.01 16.35 32.84
CA MET A 1 1.08 15.34 32.90
C MET A 1 1.33 14.84 31.49
N VAL A 2 2.52 15.10 30.92
CA VAL A 2 2.93 14.48 29.66
C VAL A 2 3.31 13.04 30.01
N ALA A 3 2.49 12.07 29.62
CA ALA A 3 2.84 10.67 29.80
C ALA A 3 4.13 10.40 29.00
N HIS A 4 5.19 9.98 29.67
CA HIS A 4 6.38 9.46 29.00
C HIS A 4 5.99 8.14 28.34
N VAL A 5 5.69 8.18 27.04
CA VAL A 5 5.41 6.99 26.23
C VAL A 5 6.76 6.41 25.81
N THR A 6 7.06 5.19 26.27
CA THR A 6 8.28 4.47 25.84
C THR A 6 8.22 4.14 24.36
N LEU A 7 9.34 3.74 23.74
CA LEU A 7 9.36 3.38 22.32
C LEU A 7 8.48 2.13 22.04
N ASP A 8 8.50 1.15 22.94
CA ASP A 8 7.67 -0.05 22.81
C ASP A 8 6.18 0.25 23.01
N ASP A 9 5.82 1.09 23.98
CA ASP A 9 4.45 1.56 24.15
C ASP A 9 3.99 2.32 22.92
N ARG A 10 4.87 3.15 22.34
CA ARG A 10 4.59 3.92 21.15
C ARG A 10 4.21 3.01 19.99
N LEU A 11 4.99 1.96 19.73
CA LEU A 11 4.69 1.02 18.65
C LEU A 11 3.36 0.29 18.90
N SER A 12 3.12 -0.11 20.15
CA SER A 12 1.86 -0.75 20.55
C SER A 12 0.66 0.17 20.35
N ILE A 13 0.79 1.46 20.71
CA ILE A 13 -0.24 2.48 20.49
C ILE A 13 -0.49 2.71 19.00
N LEU A 14 0.56 2.77 18.17
CA LEU A 14 0.40 2.92 16.72
C LEU A 14 -0.35 1.74 16.10
N ARG A 15 0.01 0.51 16.50
CA ARG A 15 -0.68 -0.72 16.06
C ARG A 15 -2.15 -0.74 16.49
N ALA A 16 -2.47 -0.25 17.69
CA ALA A 16 -3.85 -0.16 18.17
C ALA A 16 -4.65 0.99 17.53
N GLY A 17 -3.98 2.11 17.22
CA GLY A 17 -4.59 3.32 16.69
C GLY A 17 -4.86 3.29 15.18
N ASP A 18 -3.99 2.62 14.42
CA ASP A 18 -4.15 2.44 12.97
C ASP A 18 -4.70 1.05 12.66
N ARG A 19 -6.03 0.97 12.51
CA ARG A 19 -6.72 -0.30 12.17
C ARG A 19 -6.67 -0.63 10.68
N PHE A 20 -6.17 0.27 9.84
CA PHE A 20 -6.20 0.14 8.39
C PHE A 20 -4.89 -0.39 7.82
N ARG A 21 -3.77 -0.10 8.49
CA ARG A 21 -2.43 -0.54 8.11
C ARG A 21 -1.68 -1.04 9.34
N ASN A 22 -0.74 -1.95 9.12
CA ASN A 22 0.08 -2.45 10.21
C ASN A 22 1.36 -1.61 10.38
N TRP A 23 1.77 -1.40 11.63
CA TRP A 23 3.03 -0.76 12.00
C TRP A 23 3.99 -1.83 12.50
N ASN A 24 4.97 -2.21 11.68
CA ASN A 24 5.95 -3.24 12.04
C ASN A 24 7.08 -2.64 12.89
N SER A 25 7.50 -1.42 12.55
CA SER A 25 8.54 -0.66 13.24
C SER A 25 8.15 0.82 13.36
N LEU A 26 8.74 1.51 14.34
CA LEU A 26 8.65 2.97 14.42
C LEU A 26 9.34 3.69 13.25
N ASP A 27 10.17 2.99 12.48
CA ASP A 27 10.78 3.47 11.24
C ASP A 27 9.86 3.44 10.03
N ASP A 28 8.75 2.73 10.12
CA ASP A 28 7.80 2.64 9.02
C ASP A 28 7.37 4.05 8.64
N GLN A 29 7.32 4.29 7.34
CA GLN A 29 6.98 5.62 6.80
C GLN A 29 5.56 5.62 6.28
N ARG A 30 4.88 6.75 6.45
CA ARG A 30 3.58 7.03 5.85
C ARG A 30 3.57 8.43 5.25
N VAL A 31 2.61 8.67 4.37
CA VAL A 31 2.35 9.97 3.75
C VAL A 31 0.94 10.39 4.15
N CYS A 32 0.80 11.60 4.67
CA CYS A 32 -0.52 12.18 4.95
C CYS A 32 -1.18 12.55 3.62
N SER A 33 -2.42 12.13 3.36
CA SER A 33 -3.15 12.57 2.16
C SER A 33 -3.66 14.01 2.23
N VAL A 34 -3.59 14.66 3.40
CA VAL A 34 -4.10 16.02 3.63
C VAL A 34 -2.99 17.06 3.48
N CYS A 35 -1.87 16.88 4.21
CA CYS A 35 -0.73 17.81 4.14
C CYS A 35 0.44 17.28 3.30
N GLU A 36 0.29 16.11 2.67
CA GLU A 36 1.26 15.47 1.77
C GLU A 36 2.63 15.16 2.39
N ARG A 37 2.79 15.43 3.69
CA ARG A 37 4.04 15.21 4.41
C ARG A 37 4.31 13.73 4.61
N LYS A 38 5.55 13.32 4.33
CA LYS A 38 6.10 12.02 4.72
C LYS A 38 6.60 12.05 6.16
N PHE A 39 6.27 11.05 6.94
CA PHE A 39 6.69 10.94 8.34
C PHE A 39 6.90 9.49 8.77
N LYS A 40 7.67 9.32 9.84
CA LYS A 40 7.91 8.03 10.51
C LYS A 40 6.98 7.84 11.71
N GLY A 41 6.81 6.58 12.13
CA GLY A 41 6.08 6.24 13.35
C GLY A 41 6.59 6.97 14.60
N ARG A 42 7.91 7.20 14.69
CA ARG A 42 8.56 8.02 15.74
C ARG A 42 8.09 9.48 15.82
N GLN A 43 7.56 10.03 14.73
CA GLN A 43 7.19 11.44 14.64
C GLN A 43 5.72 11.68 14.94
N ILE A 44 4.85 10.68 14.71
CA ILE A 44 3.39 10.76 14.90
C ILE A 44 2.99 11.37 16.25
N GLU A 45 2.01 12.25 16.27
CA GLU A 45 1.57 12.80 17.54
C GLU A 45 0.65 11.80 18.24
N ILE A 46 0.98 11.44 19.49
CA ILE A 46 0.16 10.56 20.32
C ILE A 46 -0.47 11.40 21.43
N ARG A 47 -1.79 11.45 21.46
CA ARG A 47 -2.56 12.14 22.49
C ARG A 47 -3.27 11.14 23.38
N ARG A 48 -3.10 11.27 24.69
CA ARG A 48 -3.79 10.47 25.70
C ARG A 48 -5.02 11.23 26.19
N PHE A 49 -6.18 10.60 26.14
CA PHE A 49 -7.41 11.12 26.72
C PHE A 49 -7.52 10.76 28.21
N SER A 50 -8.34 11.51 28.96
CA SER A 50 -8.67 11.22 30.36
C SER A 50 -9.29 9.83 30.55
N SER A 51 -9.95 9.30 29.52
CA SER A 51 -10.49 7.92 29.48
C SER A 51 -9.42 6.84 29.39
N GLY A 52 -8.13 7.18 29.35
CA GLY A 52 -7.03 6.24 29.17
C GLY A 52 -6.81 5.78 27.72
N ARG A 53 -7.66 6.23 26.78
CA ARG A 53 -7.51 5.92 25.35
C ARG A 53 -6.43 6.80 24.72
N TYR A 54 -5.66 6.20 23.82
CA TYR A 54 -4.72 6.92 22.97
C TYR A 54 -5.31 7.17 21.60
N THR A 55 -4.97 8.32 21.02
CA THR A 55 -5.22 8.62 19.60
C THR A 55 -3.95 9.09 18.93
N VAL A 56 -3.87 8.82 17.63
CA VAL A 56 -2.72 9.09 16.81
C VAL A 56 -3.09 10.13 15.75
N HIS A 57 -2.26 11.15 15.59
CA HIS A 57 -2.51 12.31 14.72
C HIS A 57 -1.30 12.61 13.86
N CYS A 58 -1.54 13.25 12.72
CA CYS A 58 -0.48 13.69 11.82
C CYS A 58 0.51 14.59 12.59
N PRO A 59 1.83 14.40 12.41
CA PRO A 59 2.84 15.20 13.11
C PRO A 59 2.99 16.64 12.58
N THR A 60 2.13 17.04 11.65
CA THR A 60 2.13 18.40 11.09
C THR A 60 1.21 19.26 11.92
N LEU A 61 1.73 20.37 12.44
CA LEU A 61 0.97 21.31 13.25
C LEU A 61 -0.26 21.78 12.47
N GLY A 62 -1.45 21.67 13.08
CA GLY A 62 -2.71 22.08 12.48
C GLY A 62 -3.29 21.13 11.43
N CYS A 63 -2.64 20.00 11.13
CA CYS A 63 -3.22 19.01 10.22
C CYS A 63 -4.22 18.10 10.98
N PRO A 64 -5.51 18.06 10.60
CA PRO A 64 -6.52 17.24 11.27
C PRO A 64 -6.43 15.75 10.89
N SER A 65 -5.35 15.34 10.22
CA SER A 65 -5.31 14.03 9.57
C SER A 65 -5.06 12.88 10.53
N GLY A 66 -5.89 11.84 10.41
CA GLY A 66 -5.80 10.60 11.18
C GLY A 66 -5.44 9.37 10.33
N PRO A 67 -5.35 8.18 10.95
CA PRO A 67 -4.87 6.94 10.32
C PRO A 67 -5.52 6.57 8.98
N HIS A 68 -6.82 6.82 8.85
CA HIS A 68 -7.57 6.52 7.63
C HIS A 68 -7.01 7.26 6.39
N GLN A 69 -6.41 8.45 6.58
CA GLN A 69 -5.81 9.29 5.54
C GLN A 69 -4.31 9.06 5.33
N TRP A 70 -3.70 8.06 5.98
CA TRP A 70 -2.26 7.81 5.87
C TRP A 70 -1.96 6.72 4.86
N LEU A 71 -1.21 7.06 3.83
CA LEU A 71 -0.88 6.15 2.74
C LEU A 71 0.53 5.58 2.93
N TYR A 72 0.79 4.40 2.37
CA TYR A 72 2.16 3.96 2.17
C TYR A 72 2.87 4.93 1.22
N PRO A 73 4.14 5.28 1.49
CA PRO A 73 4.92 6.02 0.52
C PRO A 73 4.95 5.23 -0.77
N ARG A 74 4.68 5.90 -1.90
CA ARG A 74 4.97 5.28 -3.19
C ARG A 74 6.45 4.90 -3.19
N ALA A 75 6.75 3.68 -3.63
CA ALA A 75 8.13 3.34 -3.94
C ALA A 75 8.65 4.45 -4.85
N ALA A 76 9.77 5.07 -4.47
CA ALA A 76 10.44 5.94 -5.42
C ALA A 76 10.73 5.04 -6.62
N LEU A 77 10.09 5.28 -7.75
CA LEU A 77 10.54 4.73 -9.01
C LEU A 77 11.92 5.34 -9.17
N VAL A 78 12.94 4.59 -8.73
CA VAL A 78 14.32 4.90 -9.06
C VAL A 78 14.29 4.94 -10.58
N SER A 79 14.49 6.13 -11.14
CA SER A 79 14.61 6.34 -12.58
C SER A 79 15.94 5.74 -13.04
N GLY A 80 16.11 4.44 -12.87
CA GLY A 80 16.99 3.61 -13.65
C GLY A 80 16.16 3.12 -14.82
N MET A 81 16.31 3.78 -15.97
CA MET A 81 15.81 3.24 -17.22
C MET A 81 16.44 1.87 -17.45
N ALA A 82 15.69 0.80 -17.18
CA ALA A 82 15.86 -0.48 -17.82
C ALA A 82 14.53 -0.79 -18.50
N LYS A 83 14.42 -0.41 -19.78
CA LYS A 83 13.31 -0.87 -20.64
C LYS A 83 13.30 -2.41 -20.59
N PRO A 84 12.21 -3.08 -20.19
CA PRO A 84 12.07 -4.49 -20.49
C PRO A 84 11.72 -4.59 -21.98
N ASN A 85 12.68 -4.98 -22.82
CA ASN A 85 12.39 -5.51 -24.14
C ASN A 85 11.89 -6.97 -24.01
N CYS A 86 10.82 -7.19 -23.25
CA CYS A 86 10.25 -8.52 -23.05
C CYS A 86 8.85 -8.61 -23.66
N TRP A 87 8.68 -8.08 -24.87
CA TRP A 87 7.51 -8.42 -25.68
C TRP A 87 7.96 -8.80 -27.08
N GLY A 88 8.18 -10.10 -27.27
CA GLY A 88 8.49 -10.64 -28.59
C GLY A 88 9.11 -12.04 -28.55
N ALA A 89 8.38 -13.05 -28.09
CA ALA A 89 8.53 -14.43 -28.58
C ALA A 89 7.53 -15.39 -27.91
N ASN A 90 6.44 -15.71 -28.60
CA ASN A 90 6.11 -17.10 -28.95
C ASN A 90 4.94 -17.09 -29.95
N LYS A 91 5.28 -17.26 -31.24
CA LYS A 91 4.40 -17.90 -32.21
C LYS A 91 4.75 -19.38 -32.19
N GLN A 92 3.72 -20.24 -32.11
CA GLN A 92 3.68 -21.71 -32.32
C GLN A 92 3.32 -22.53 -31.07
N ALA A 93 2.03 -22.55 -30.73
CA ALA A 93 1.43 -23.63 -29.92
C ALA A 93 -0.07 -23.82 -30.22
N ALA A 94 -0.50 -23.67 -31.47
CA ALA A 94 -1.89 -23.92 -31.86
C ALA A 94 -2.04 -24.43 -33.31
N ARG A 95 -1.08 -25.25 -33.75
CA ARG A 95 -1.25 -26.09 -34.95
C ARG A 95 -1.05 -27.53 -34.52
N ARG A 96 -2.15 -28.21 -34.20
CA ARG A 96 -2.39 -29.68 -34.28
C ARG A 96 -3.52 -30.05 -33.32
N GLU A 97 -4.75 -29.60 -33.62
CA GLU A 97 -5.98 -30.15 -33.02
C GLU A 97 -7.21 -29.57 -33.74
N ALA A 98 -7.29 -29.78 -35.06
CA ALA A 98 -8.54 -29.61 -35.81
C ALA A 98 -8.55 -30.33 -37.18
N GLU A 99 -7.61 -31.25 -37.45
CA GLU A 99 -7.78 -32.24 -38.52
C GLU A 99 -8.49 -33.45 -37.93
N SER A 100 -9.81 -33.35 -37.79
CA SER A 100 -10.68 -34.51 -37.70
C SER A 100 -12.04 -34.20 -38.30
N MET A 101 -12.15 -34.54 -39.59
CA MET A 101 -13.32 -35.06 -40.29
C MET A 101 -14.28 -34.12 -41.06
N PRO A 102 -14.79 -34.63 -42.22
CA PRO A 102 -15.10 -33.83 -43.39
C PRO A 102 -16.60 -33.51 -43.55
N GLN A 103 -16.83 -32.57 -44.46
CA GLN A 103 -18.07 -31.88 -44.77
C GLN A 103 -19.24 -32.79 -45.17
N ALA A 104 -20.38 -32.59 -44.50
CA ALA A 104 -21.70 -32.85 -45.07
C ALA A 104 -22.28 -31.54 -45.59
N ARG A 105 -22.53 -31.44 -46.92
CA ARG A 105 -23.66 -30.69 -47.48
C ARG A 105 -23.88 -31.04 -48.97
N ARG A 106 -25.12 -31.42 -49.26
CA ARG A 106 -25.67 -31.77 -50.58
C ARG A 106 -26.12 -30.52 -51.36
N HIS A 107 -26.18 -30.69 -52.69
CA HIS A 107 -26.94 -29.98 -53.75
C HIS A 107 -26.44 -28.57 -54.15
N ARG A 108 -26.49 -28.12 -55.43
CA ARG A 108 -27.35 -28.36 -56.62
C ARG A 108 -26.58 -27.77 -57.86
N VAL A 109 -26.71 -28.20 -59.12
CA VAL A 109 -27.78 -27.98 -60.13
C VAL A 109 -27.47 -28.87 -61.32
#